data_AF-A0A0S7EP76-F1
#
_entry.id   AF-A0A0S7EP76-F1
#
_cell.length_a   1.000
_cell.length_b   1.000
_cell.length_c   1.000
_cell.angle_alpha   90.00
_cell.angle_beta   90.00
_cell.angle_gamma   90.00
#
_symmetry.space_group_name_H-M   'P 1'
#
loop_
_entity.id
_entity.type
_entity.pdbx_description
1 polymer ?
#
loop_
_entity_poly.entity_id
_entity_poly.type
_entity_poly.pdbx_seq_one_letter_code
_entity_poly.pdbx_strand_id
1 'polypeptide(L)'
;MTTLKELIVKRPSRQFQYLHVLLDLSSHDKEKVRSTALAFLKRMYEKDHLRDYIEKFALNYLQLLVHPNPPSLLFGADKDTEVAAPWTEETVRQCLFLYLSLLPLNHRLVHELASVYTEAIADIKRSVLRAIEQPIRGMGMNSPELLLLVENCPKGAETLVTRCLHILTDKVPPSPELVERVRDLYHKRVPDVRFLIPVINGLEKNEVIQALPKLIKLNPIVVKEVFNRLLGTQHSEGSSSVSPLTPGDLLIALHNIDSTKCDMKSIIKGQSSDTSCFRVPAF
;
A
#
# COMPACT_ATOMS: atom_id res chain seq x y z
N MET A 1 7.93 30.42 -8.36
CA MET A 1 8.55 29.11 -8.07
C MET A 1 10.02 29.04 -8.50
N THR A 2 10.37 29.33 -9.76
CA THR A 2 11.78 29.41 -10.23
C THR A 2 12.64 30.40 -9.45
N THR A 3 12.12 31.60 -9.14
CA THR A 3 12.82 32.61 -8.34
C THR A 3 13.14 32.13 -6.92
N LEU A 4 12.22 31.40 -6.27
CA LEU A 4 12.42 30.89 -4.90
C LEU A 4 13.55 29.85 -4.86
N LYS A 5 13.58 28.95 -5.85
CA LYS A 5 14.68 27.98 -6.03
C LYS A 5 16.03 28.69 -6.17
N GLU A 6 16.10 29.73 -7.00
CA GLU A 6 17.34 30.49 -7.17
C GLU A 6 17.78 31.19 -5.89
N LEU A 7 16.85 31.72 -5.10
CA LEU A 7 17.16 32.35 -3.82
C LEU A 7 17.72 31.35 -2.80
N ILE A 8 17.17 30.12 -2.73
CA ILE A 8 17.69 29.04 -1.88
C ILE A 8 19.15 28.71 -2.24
N VAL A 9 19.46 28.64 -3.54
CA VAL A 9 20.82 28.27 -3.99
C VAL A 9 21.80 29.44 -3.88
N LYS A 10 21.38 30.65 -4.26
CA LYS A 10 22.26 31.82 -4.37
C LYS A 10 22.44 32.59 -3.05
N ARG A 11 21.63 32.32 -2.00
CA ARG A 11 21.70 33.02 -0.70
C ARG A 11 21.74 32.05 0.49
N PRO A 12 22.90 31.44 0.79
CA PRO A 12 23.05 30.48 1.89
C PRO A 12 22.61 31.02 3.26
N SER A 13 22.84 32.31 3.50
CA SER A 13 22.49 32.97 4.78
C SER A 13 20.99 33.04 5.09
N ARG A 14 20.11 32.91 4.08
CA ARG A 14 18.65 32.87 4.25
C ARG A 14 18.02 31.61 3.68
N GLN A 15 18.83 30.60 3.39
CA GLN A 15 18.43 29.37 2.71
C GLN A 15 17.27 28.67 3.42
N PHE A 16 17.32 28.55 4.75
CA PHE A 16 16.26 27.90 5.54
C PHE A 16 14.94 28.68 5.54
N GLN A 17 14.97 30.01 5.48
CA GLN A 17 13.74 30.82 5.38
C GLN A 17 13.03 30.57 4.05
N TYR A 18 13.78 30.56 2.95
CA TYR A 18 13.21 30.28 1.63
C TYR A 18 12.80 28.81 1.48
N LEU A 19 13.53 27.89 2.12
CA LEU A 19 13.17 26.47 2.16
C LEU A 19 11.87 26.27 2.94
N HIS A 20 11.67 26.97 4.05
CA HIS A 20 10.43 26.89 4.83
C HIS A 20 9.21 27.33 4.00
N VAL A 21 9.31 28.45 3.28
CA VAL A 21 8.25 28.88 2.35
C VAL A 21 7.96 27.80 1.29
N LEU A 22 9.00 27.12 0.79
CA LEU A 22 8.81 26.03 -0.17
C LEU A 22 8.10 24.81 0.46
N LEU A 23 8.41 24.51 1.72
CA LEU A 23 7.79 23.44 2.49
C LEU A 23 6.30 23.73 2.71
N ASP A 24 5.93 24.97 3.07
CA ASP A 24 4.52 25.37 3.22
C ASP A 24 3.74 25.21 1.90
N LEU A 25 4.38 25.52 0.77
CA LEU A 25 3.77 25.33 -0.56
C LEU A 25 3.56 23.86 -0.94
N SER A 26 4.17 22.91 -0.23
CA SER A 26 4.00 21.47 -0.47
C SER A 26 2.64 20.92 -0.02
N SER A 27 1.94 21.65 0.86
CA SER A 27 0.58 21.33 1.31
C SER A 27 -0.50 22.23 0.68
N HIS A 28 -0.14 23.05 -0.31
CA HIS A 28 -1.08 24.00 -0.93
C HIS A 28 -2.18 23.29 -1.74
N ASP A 29 -3.42 23.80 -1.69
CA ASP A 29 -4.60 23.26 -2.41
C ASP A 29 -4.41 23.20 -3.93
N LYS A 30 -3.85 24.25 -4.53
CA LYS A 30 -3.58 24.34 -5.96
C LYS A 30 -2.54 23.30 -6.38
N GLU A 31 -3.00 22.24 -7.05
CA GLU A 31 -2.16 21.11 -7.49
C GLU A 31 -0.89 21.53 -8.24
N LYS A 32 -0.97 22.48 -9.17
CA LYS A 32 0.20 22.96 -9.93
C LYS A 32 1.27 23.59 -9.05
N VAL A 33 0.86 24.32 -8.01
CA VAL A 33 1.78 24.95 -7.05
C VAL A 33 2.46 23.85 -6.23
N ARG A 34 1.65 22.95 -5.68
CA ARG A 34 2.10 21.82 -4.87
C ARG A 34 3.05 20.89 -5.62
N SER A 35 2.69 20.44 -6.82
CA SER A 35 3.52 19.51 -7.60
C SER A 35 4.87 20.13 -7.96
N THR A 36 4.90 21.43 -8.27
CA THR A 36 6.14 22.19 -8.50
C THR A 36 6.97 22.30 -7.21
N ALA A 37 6.35 22.55 -6.06
CA ALA A 37 7.03 22.59 -4.76
C ALA A 37 7.68 21.25 -4.44
N LEU A 38 6.90 20.15 -4.51
CA LEU A 38 7.37 18.79 -4.26
C LEU A 38 8.54 18.41 -5.17
N ALA A 39 8.46 18.71 -6.46
CA ALA A 39 9.55 18.46 -7.40
C ALA A 39 10.85 19.19 -7.03
N PHE A 40 10.76 20.39 -6.46
CA PHE A 40 11.93 21.13 -5.98
C PHE A 40 12.42 20.63 -4.63
N LEU A 41 11.53 20.28 -3.71
CA LEU A 41 11.89 19.71 -2.42
C LEU A 41 12.64 18.40 -2.58
N LYS A 42 12.22 17.52 -3.51
CA LYS A 42 12.97 16.29 -3.85
C LYS A 42 14.41 16.57 -4.28
N ARG A 43 14.63 17.60 -5.12
CA ARG A 43 15.98 18.02 -5.52
C ARG A 43 16.79 18.62 -4.37
N MET A 44 16.13 19.30 -3.43
CA MET A 44 16.82 19.83 -2.25
C MET A 44 17.15 18.74 -1.24
N TYR A 45 16.34 17.68 -1.18
CA TYR A 45 16.51 16.52 -0.33
C TYR A 45 17.76 15.68 -0.65
N GLU A 46 18.23 15.75 -1.91
CA GLU A 46 19.52 15.19 -2.32
C GLU A 46 20.72 15.85 -1.62
N LYS A 47 20.55 17.05 -1.05
CA LYS A 47 21.60 17.76 -0.30
C LYS A 47 21.55 17.37 1.17
N ASP A 48 22.60 16.70 1.66
CA ASP A 48 22.64 16.15 3.02
C ASP A 48 22.33 17.19 4.12
N HIS A 49 22.88 18.40 4.03
CA HIS A 49 22.63 19.47 5.01
C HIS A 49 21.18 20.00 5.06
N LEU A 50 20.33 19.65 4.08
CA LEU A 50 18.91 20.03 4.05
C LEU A 50 17.98 18.87 4.39
N ARG A 51 18.49 17.62 4.32
CA ARG A 51 17.66 16.42 4.43
C ARG A 51 16.90 16.39 5.75
N ASP A 52 17.61 16.51 6.87
CA ASP A 52 17.02 16.45 8.20
C ASP A 52 15.93 17.51 8.41
N TYR A 53 16.13 18.71 7.88
CA TYR A 53 15.15 19.79 7.98
C TYR A 53 13.87 19.49 7.19
N ILE A 54 14.01 18.94 5.98
CA ILE A 54 12.88 18.54 5.13
C ILE A 54 12.14 17.34 5.74
N GLU A 55 12.87 16.33 6.23
CA GLU A 55 12.27 15.17 6.91
C GLU A 55 11.52 15.59 8.16
N LYS A 56 12.11 16.44 9.00
CA LYS A 56 11.47 16.93 10.22
C LYS A 56 10.16 17.65 9.93
N PHE A 57 10.11 18.47 8.88
CA PHE A 57 8.86 19.10 8.46
C PHE A 57 7.82 18.05 8.02
N ALA A 58 8.21 17.09 7.18
CA ALA A 58 7.30 16.04 6.70
C ALA A 58 6.77 15.16 7.84
N LEU A 59 7.64 14.80 8.79
CA LEU A 59 7.29 14.02 9.99
C LEU A 59 6.36 14.80 10.90
N ASN A 60 6.59 16.09 11.11
CA ASN A 60 5.69 16.93 11.89
C ASN A 60 4.27 16.94 11.30
N TYR A 61 4.13 17.04 9.98
CA TYR A 61 2.83 16.99 9.31
C TYR A 61 2.18 15.59 9.39
N LEU A 62 2.98 14.52 9.26
CA LEU A 62 2.49 13.15 9.44
C LEU A 62 1.92 12.95 10.85
N GLN A 63 2.64 13.41 11.89
CA GLN A 63 2.24 13.25 13.29
C GLN A 63 0.92 13.96 13.63
N LEU A 64 0.50 14.96 12.84
CA LEU A 64 -0.81 15.59 13.02
C LEU A 64 -1.96 14.57 12.86
N LEU A 65 -1.75 13.50 12.08
CA LEU A 65 -2.77 12.49 11.80
C LEU A 65 -3.11 11.59 13.00
N VAL A 66 -2.37 11.69 14.10
CA VAL A 66 -2.71 11.02 15.37
C VAL A 66 -3.77 11.81 16.14
N HIS A 67 -3.95 13.10 15.85
CA HIS A 67 -4.95 13.92 16.52
C HIS A 67 -6.38 13.58 16.07
N PRO A 68 -7.36 13.68 16.99
CA PRO A 68 -8.76 13.37 16.66
C PRO A 68 -9.35 14.31 15.60
N ASN A 69 -8.87 15.56 15.52
CA ASN A 69 -9.31 16.57 14.57
C ASN A 69 -8.11 17.28 13.91
N PRO A 70 -8.25 17.75 12.65
CA PRO A 70 -7.24 18.56 11.96
C PRO A 70 -6.91 19.85 12.74
N PRO A 71 -5.62 20.14 12.98
CA PRO A 71 -5.20 21.40 13.59
C PRO A 71 -5.55 22.62 12.73
N SER A 72 -5.74 23.77 13.37
CA SER A 72 -6.05 25.06 12.72
C SER A 72 -5.04 25.46 11.63
N LEU A 73 -3.78 25.04 11.78
CA LEU A 73 -2.70 25.22 10.82
C LEU A 73 -3.08 24.74 9.40
N LEU A 74 -3.88 23.68 9.26
CA LEU A 74 -4.26 23.13 7.95
C LEU A 74 -5.26 24.00 7.20
N PHE A 75 -5.93 24.92 7.88
CA PHE A 75 -6.94 25.80 7.30
C PHE A 75 -6.40 27.19 6.93
N GLY A 76 -5.10 27.44 7.13
CA GLY A 76 -4.52 28.77 6.97
C GLY A 76 -5.14 29.81 7.92
N ALA A 77 -5.79 29.36 8.99
CA ALA A 77 -6.38 30.19 10.02
C ALA A 77 -5.31 30.62 11.03
N ASP A 78 -5.48 31.80 11.64
CA ASP A 78 -4.64 32.23 12.75
C ASP A 78 -4.67 31.17 13.86
N LYS A 79 -3.54 31.03 14.58
CA LYS A 79 -3.30 29.98 15.59
C LYS A 79 -4.41 29.84 16.64
N ASP A 80 -5.21 30.89 16.83
CA ASP A 80 -6.28 31.01 17.82
C ASP A 80 -7.68 30.63 17.29
N THR A 81 -7.80 30.13 16.05
CA THR A 81 -9.08 29.69 15.49
C THR A 81 -9.32 28.21 15.78
N GLU A 82 -10.21 27.90 16.74
CA GLU A 82 -10.69 26.54 16.93
C GLU A 82 -11.59 26.12 15.76
N VAL A 83 -11.04 25.33 14.85
CA VAL A 83 -11.83 24.70 13.79
C VAL A 83 -12.21 23.30 14.28
N ALA A 84 -13.36 23.17 14.95
CA ALA A 84 -13.95 21.88 15.27
C ALA A 84 -14.53 21.22 14.00
N ALA A 85 -13.67 20.91 13.04
CA ALA A 85 -14.02 20.18 11.82
C ALA A 85 -13.48 18.75 11.92
N PRO A 86 -14.20 17.74 11.41
CA PRO A 86 -13.65 16.39 11.27
C PRO A 86 -12.58 16.35 10.17
N TRP A 87 -11.72 15.32 10.21
CA TRP A 87 -10.80 15.05 9.12
C TRP A 87 -11.53 14.82 7.80
N THR A 88 -11.08 15.49 6.75
CA THR A 88 -11.50 15.25 5.36
C THR A 88 -10.38 14.57 4.58
N GLU A 89 -10.72 13.88 3.49
CA GLU A 89 -9.72 13.24 2.63
C GLU A 89 -8.66 14.23 2.12
N GLU A 90 -9.06 15.49 1.86
CA GLU A 90 -8.12 16.53 1.42
C GLU A 90 -7.17 16.96 2.54
N THR A 91 -7.68 17.21 3.76
CA THR A 91 -6.82 17.58 4.91
C THR A 91 -5.84 16.47 5.28
N VAL A 92 -6.24 15.19 5.16
CA VAL A 92 -5.32 14.06 5.35
C VAL A 92 -4.27 14.03 4.25
N ARG A 93 -4.66 14.26 2.98
CA ARG A 93 -3.71 14.31 1.86
C ARG A 93 -2.71 15.46 2.01
N GLN A 94 -3.12 16.62 2.51
CA GLN A 94 -2.23 17.75 2.80
C GLN A 94 -1.08 17.34 3.73
N CYS A 95 -1.36 16.58 4.79
CA CYS A 95 -0.34 16.01 5.69
C CYS A 95 0.59 15.00 5.01
N LEU A 96 0.09 14.28 4.01
CA LEU A 96 0.82 13.18 3.37
C LEU A 96 1.64 13.59 2.15
N PHE A 97 1.36 14.74 1.51
CA PHE A 97 1.95 15.09 0.21
C PHE A 97 3.47 15.07 0.19
N LEU A 98 4.12 15.84 1.07
CA LEU A 98 5.57 15.87 1.14
C LEU A 98 6.10 14.51 1.58
N TYR A 99 5.56 13.98 2.67
CA TYR A 99 5.99 12.74 3.28
C TYR A 99 6.03 11.56 2.30
N LEU A 100 4.91 11.31 1.61
CA LEU A 100 4.80 10.24 0.60
C LEU A 100 5.69 10.49 -0.62
N SER A 101 6.01 11.75 -0.91
CA SER A 101 6.92 12.09 -2.00
C SER A 101 8.39 11.73 -1.70
N LEU A 102 8.76 11.69 -0.41
CA LEU A 102 10.10 11.34 0.10
C LEU A 102 10.27 9.83 0.32
N LEU A 103 9.18 9.09 0.51
CA LEU A 103 9.19 7.66 0.81
C LEU A 103 10.01 6.81 -0.20
N PRO A 104 9.96 7.04 -1.53
CA PRO A 104 10.82 6.34 -2.49
C PRO A 104 12.29 6.79 -2.47
N LEU A 105 12.62 7.90 -1.82
CA LEU A 105 14.00 8.40 -1.69
C LEU A 105 14.65 7.92 -0.39
N ASN A 106 13.85 7.73 0.66
CA ASN A 106 14.29 7.18 1.94
C ASN A 106 13.24 6.19 2.45
N HIS A 107 13.51 4.91 2.21
CA HIS A 107 12.56 3.83 2.53
C HIS A 107 12.36 3.65 4.03
N ARG A 108 13.29 4.11 4.88
CA ARG A 108 13.21 3.97 6.35
C ARG A 108 12.01 4.71 6.92
N LEU A 109 11.54 5.75 6.24
CA LEU A 109 10.35 6.49 6.62
C LEU A 109 9.12 5.57 6.72
N VAL A 110 9.06 4.45 5.99
CA VAL A 110 7.89 3.55 6.03
C VAL A 110 7.54 3.04 7.43
N HIS A 111 8.52 2.94 8.34
CA HIS A 111 8.29 2.53 9.72
C HIS A 111 7.56 3.60 10.54
N GLU A 112 7.90 4.87 10.33
CA GLU A 112 7.18 5.99 10.95
C GLU A 112 5.75 6.08 10.42
N LEU A 113 5.55 5.83 9.12
CA LEU A 113 4.21 5.73 8.54
C LEU A 113 3.40 4.61 9.19
N ALA A 114 4.02 3.44 9.40
CA ALA A 114 3.37 2.32 10.06
C ALA A 114 3.03 2.64 11.52
N SER A 115 3.91 3.34 12.24
CA SER A 115 3.66 3.79 13.61
C SER A 115 2.47 4.74 13.68
N VAL A 116 2.46 5.81 12.88
CA VAL A 116 1.32 6.76 12.86
C VAL A 116 0.05 6.06 12.37
N TYR A 117 0.17 5.14 11.42
CA TYR A 117 -0.97 4.37 10.92
C TYR A 117 -1.65 3.56 12.02
N THR A 118 -0.92 2.93 12.94
CA THR A 118 -1.54 2.09 13.98
C THR A 118 -2.42 2.92 14.92
N GLU A 119 -1.97 4.14 15.23
CA GLU A 119 -2.63 5.11 16.11
C GLU A 119 -3.78 5.88 15.42
N ALA A 120 -3.77 5.97 14.09
CA ALA A 120 -4.76 6.74 13.33
C ALA A 120 -6.19 6.15 13.40
N ILE A 121 -7.19 7.03 13.30
CA ILE A 121 -8.61 6.66 13.18
C ILE A 121 -8.94 6.04 11.82
N ALA A 122 -10.08 5.35 11.73
CA ALA A 122 -10.47 4.59 10.54
C ALA A 122 -10.53 5.41 9.24
N ASP A 123 -10.99 6.67 9.31
CA ASP A 123 -11.09 7.54 8.14
C ASP A 123 -9.70 7.90 7.59
N ILE A 124 -8.78 8.26 8.49
CA ILE A 124 -7.37 8.55 8.14
C ILE A 124 -6.71 7.30 7.57
N LYS A 125 -6.89 6.12 8.21
CA LYS A 125 -6.38 4.83 7.70
C LYS A 125 -6.83 4.60 6.26
N ARG A 126 -8.11 4.83 5.93
CA ARG A 126 -8.64 4.69 4.57
C ARG A 126 -7.96 5.66 3.59
N SER A 127 -7.79 6.92 3.96
CA SER A 127 -7.09 7.90 3.13
C SER A 127 -5.61 7.55 2.90
N VAL A 128 -4.91 7.06 3.92
CA VAL A 128 -3.52 6.57 3.80
C VAL A 128 -3.45 5.40 2.80
N LEU A 129 -4.31 4.38 2.96
CA LEU A 129 -4.32 3.20 2.07
C LEU A 129 -4.55 3.53 0.59
N ARG A 130 -5.30 4.61 0.31
CA ARG A 130 -5.51 5.14 -1.05
C ARG A 130 -4.29 5.89 -1.58
N ALA A 131 -3.57 6.60 -0.72
CA ALA A 131 -2.47 7.48 -1.10
C ALA A 131 -1.12 6.75 -1.31
N ILE A 132 -0.91 5.60 -0.67
CA ILE A 132 0.40 4.91 -0.65
C ILE A 132 0.77 4.16 -1.94
N GLU A 133 -0.15 4.00 -2.89
CA GLU A 133 0.07 3.15 -4.07
C GLU A 133 1.30 3.58 -4.90
N GLN A 134 1.38 4.85 -5.28
CA GLN A 134 2.51 5.36 -6.07
C GLN A 134 3.85 5.31 -5.30
N PRO A 135 3.93 5.78 -4.04
CA PRO A 135 5.15 5.68 -3.23
C PRO A 135 5.68 4.25 -3.07
N ILE A 136 4.83 3.29 -2.73
CA ILE A 136 5.24 1.90 -2.50
C ILE A 136 5.75 1.26 -3.79
N ARG A 137 5.12 1.55 -4.95
CA ARG A 137 5.67 1.12 -6.25
C ARG A 137 7.06 1.72 -6.52
N GLY A 138 7.26 2.98 -6.15
CA GLY A 138 8.55 3.66 -6.28
C GLY A 138 9.67 3.04 -5.43
N MET A 139 9.34 2.44 -4.29
CA MET A 139 10.30 1.74 -3.43
C MET A 139 10.70 0.36 -4.00
N GLY A 140 9.74 -0.33 -4.61
CA GLY A 140 9.94 -1.68 -5.17
C GLY A 140 10.00 -2.80 -4.13
N MET A 141 9.81 -4.03 -4.59
CA MET A 141 9.65 -5.21 -3.71
C MET A 141 10.93 -5.64 -3.00
N ASN A 142 12.09 -5.25 -3.52
CA ASN A 142 13.41 -5.59 -2.96
C ASN A 142 13.89 -4.56 -1.92
N SER A 143 13.02 -3.63 -1.52
CA SER A 143 13.36 -2.67 -0.47
C SER A 143 13.57 -3.40 0.86
N PRO A 144 14.77 -3.31 1.49
CA PRO A 144 15.04 -3.97 2.76
C PRO A 144 14.12 -3.46 3.87
N GLU A 145 13.73 -2.19 3.84
CA GLU A 145 12.84 -1.59 4.82
C GLU A 145 11.39 -2.08 4.69
N LEU A 146 10.93 -2.39 3.46
CA LEU A 146 9.61 -3.00 3.27
C LEU A 146 9.60 -4.46 3.73
N LEU A 147 10.66 -5.21 3.45
CA LEU A 147 10.82 -6.58 3.93
C LEU A 147 10.90 -6.63 5.46
N LEU A 148 11.62 -5.67 6.07
CA LEU A 148 11.69 -5.51 7.52
C LEU A 148 10.33 -5.17 8.11
N LEU A 149 9.54 -4.31 7.45
CA LEU A 149 8.17 -3.99 7.88
C LEU A 149 7.24 -5.22 7.82
N VAL A 150 7.38 -6.07 6.80
CA VAL A 150 6.63 -7.33 6.69
C VAL A 150 7.02 -8.28 7.82
N GLU A 151 8.32 -8.49 8.05
CA GLU A 151 8.83 -9.34 9.12
C GLU A 151 8.38 -8.85 10.50
N ASN A 152 8.55 -7.55 10.75
CA ASN A 152 8.26 -6.89 12.03
C ASN A 152 6.95 -6.10 11.99
N CYS A 153 5.91 -6.65 11.34
CA CYS A 153 4.59 -6.02 11.26
C CYS A 153 4.09 -5.54 12.63
N PRO A 154 3.86 -4.22 12.83
CA PRO A 154 3.26 -3.69 14.04
C PRO A 154 1.81 -4.13 14.19
N LYS A 155 1.36 -4.39 15.44
CA LYS A 155 -0.04 -4.70 15.72
C LYS A 155 -0.92 -3.53 15.30
N GLY A 156 -1.93 -3.78 14.46
CA GLY A 156 -2.81 -2.74 13.91
C GLY A 156 -2.37 -2.20 12.54
N ALA A 157 -1.21 -2.61 12.01
CA ALA A 157 -0.72 -2.25 10.67
C ALA A 157 -0.97 -3.34 9.62
N GLU A 158 -1.72 -4.40 9.94
CA GLU A 158 -1.92 -5.58 9.08
C GLU A 158 -2.52 -5.22 7.72
N THR A 159 -3.47 -4.29 7.72
CA THR A 159 -4.13 -3.79 6.50
C THR A 159 -3.21 -2.90 5.66
N LEU A 160 -2.30 -2.16 6.29
CA LEU A 160 -1.25 -1.40 5.60
C LEU A 160 -0.27 -2.35 4.91
N VAL A 161 0.25 -3.35 5.64
CA VAL A 161 1.18 -4.35 5.09
C VAL A 161 0.52 -5.13 3.96
N THR A 162 -0.71 -5.60 4.15
CA THR A 162 -1.48 -6.30 3.11
C THR A 162 -1.63 -5.42 1.86
N ARG A 163 -1.95 -4.14 2.02
CA ARG A 163 -2.04 -3.19 0.89
C ARG A 163 -0.70 -3.03 0.17
N CYS A 164 0.41 -2.90 0.90
CA CYS A 164 1.75 -2.85 0.33
C CYS A 164 2.06 -4.10 -0.50
N LEU A 165 1.78 -5.29 0.04
CA LEU A 165 2.00 -6.56 -0.66
C LEU A 165 1.20 -6.64 -1.97
N HIS A 166 -0.07 -6.26 -1.96
CA HIS A 166 -0.86 -6.19 -3.19
C HIS A 166 -0.27 -5.21 -4.20
N ILE A 167 0.16 -4.02 -3.78
CA ILE A 167 0.78 -3.02 -4.67
C ILE A 167 2.06 -3.57 -5.34
N LEU A 168 2.90 -4.27 -4.56
CA LEU A 168 4.19 -4.79 -5.02
C LEU A 168 4.05 -6.00 -5.96
N THR A 169 2.97 -6.78 -5.82
CA THR A 169 2.74 -8.04 -6.55
C THR A 169 1.61 -7.96 -7.58
N ASP A 170 1.09 -6.76 -7.84
CA ASP A 170 -0.05 -6.54 -8.74
C ASP A 170 0.30 -6.91 -10.19
N LYS A 171 1.47 -6.47 -10.66
CA LYS A 171 1.91 -6.57 -12.07
C LYS A 171 3.09 -7.51 -12.30
N VAL A 172 3.69 -8.00 -11.23
CA VAL A 172 4.92 -8.78 -11.25
C VAL A 172 4.82 -9.88 -10.21
N PRO A 173 5.41 -11.07 -10.47
CA PRO A 173 5.42 -12.15 -9.50
C PRO A 173 6.20 -11.75 -8.23
N PRO A 174 5.82 -12.28 -7.06
CA PRO A 174 6.54 -12.00 -5.81
C PRO A 174 7.96 -12.56 -5.85
N SER A 175 8.92 -11.86 -5.25
CA SER A 175 10.28 -12.38 -5.07
C SER A 175 10.33 -13.50 -4.02
N PRO A 176 11.26 -14.46 -4.11
CA PRO A 176 11.39 -15.54 -3.11
C PRO A 176 11.58 -15.02 -1.68
N GLU A 177 12.36 -13.94 -1.53
CA GLU A 177 12.58 -13.30 -0.23
C GLU A 177 11.27 -12.72 0.35
N LEU A 178 10.45 -12.07 -0.47
CA LEU A 178 9.14 -11.57 -0.04
C LEU A 178 8.20 -12.72 0.38
N VAL A 179 8.19 -13.80 -0.39
CA VAL A 179 7.38 -14.99 -0.08
C VAL A 179 7.80 -15.57 1.28
N GLU A 180 9.09 -15.69 1.55
CA GLU A 180 9.63 -16.19 2.81
C GLU A 180 9.20 -15.32 4.00
N ARG A 181 9.34 -13.99 3.91
CA ARG A 181 8.92 -13.07 4.99
C ARG A 181 7.42 -13.12 5.25
N VAL A 182 6.60 -13.22 4.20
CA VAL A 182 5.14 -13.33 4.34
C VAL A 182 4.74 -14.67 4.95
N ARG A 183 5.40 -15.77 4.55
CA ARG A 183 5.20 -17.10 5.15
C ARG A 183 5.50 -17.06 6.65
N ASP A 184 6.62 -16.48 7.03
CA ASP A 184 7.01 -16.34 8.44
C ASP A 184 6.02 -15.48 9.23
N LEU A 185 5.57 -14.36 8.66
CA LEU A 185 4.55 -13.50 9.27
C LEU A 185 3.24 -14.27 9.52
N TYR A 186 2.76 -15.04 8.54
CA TYR A 186 1.53 -15.81 8.62
C TYR A 186 1.58 -16.89 9.71
N HIS A 187 2.69 -17.62 9.81
CA HIS A 187 2.83 -18.70 10.77
C HIS A 187 3.16 -18.23 12.20
N LYS A 188 4.00 -17.19 12.35
CA LYS A 188 4.53 -16.78 13.66
C LYS A 188 3.68 -15.72 14.36
N ARG A 189 2.96 -14.86 13.63
CA ARG A 189 2.37 -13.65 14.22
C ARG A 189 0.89 -13.47 13.87
N VAL A 190 0.52 -13.60 12.59
CA VAL A 190 -0.83 -13.25 12.12
C VAL A 190 -1.39 -14.35 11.21
N PRO A 191 -2.19 -15.30 11.72
CA PRO A 191 -2.73 -16.41 10.94
C PRO A 191 -3.92 -16.02 10.03
N ASP A 192 -3.91 -14.78 9.52
CA ASP A 192 -4.89 -14.29 8.55
C ASP A 192 -4.46 -14.69 7.14
N VAL A 193 -5.26 -15.54 6.50
CA VAL A 193 -4.97 -16.10 5.18
C VAL A 193 -4.88 -15.03 4.07
N ARG A 194 -5.41 -13.82 4.31
CA ARG A 194 -5.35 -12.70 3.35
C ARG A 194 -3.92 -12.27 3.04
N PHE A 195 -2.97 -12.48 3.95
CA PHE A 195 -1.54 -12.21 3.70
C PHE A 195 -0.94 -13.11 2.63
N LEU A 196 -1.49 -14.31 2.43
CA LEU A 196 -0.99 -15.25 1.42
C LEU A 196 -1.46 -14.88 0.01
N ILE A 197 -2.56 -14.13 -0.14
CA ILE A 197 -3.17 -13.82 -1.46
C ILE A 197 -2.19 -13.09 -2.39
N PRO A 198 -1.47 -12.03 -1.96
CA PRO A 198 -0.52 -11.34 -2.81
C PRO A 198 0.63 -12.23 -3.30
N VAL A 199 1.07 -13.18 -2.47
CA VAL A 199 2.25 -14.01 -2.72
C VAL A 199 1.91 -15.44 -3.17
N ILE A 200 0.64 -15.74 -3.43
CA ILE A 200 0.14 -17.11 -3.57
C ILE A 200 0.82 -17.89 -4.70
N ASN A 201 1.26 -17.20 -5.77
CA ASN A 201 1.96 -17.81 -6.89
C ASN A 201 3.43 -18.16 -6.60
N GLY A 202 3.99 -17.68 -5.50
CA GLY A 202 5.33 -18.03 -5.03
C GLY A 202 5.34 -19.12 -3.95
N LEU A 203 4.18 -19.57 -3.48
CA LEU A 203 4.05 -20.62 -2.46
C LEU A 203 4.19 -22.02 -3.06
N GLU A 204 4.53 -23.00 -2.24
CA GLU A 204 4.54 -24.39 -2.67
C GLU A 204 3.11 -24.94 -2.83
N LYS A 205 2.94 -25.94 -3.71
CA LYS A 205 1.67 -26.62 -3.97
C LYS A 205 0.94 -27.04 -2.68
N ASN A 206 1.68 -27.64 -1.74
CA ASN A 206 1.12 -28.13 -0.48
C ASN A 206 0.63 -26.99 0.42
N GLU A 207 1.36 -25.87 0.46
CA GLU A 207 0.97 -24.69 1.24
C GLU A 207 -0.34 -24.08 0.71
N VAL A 208 -0.48 -23.99 -0.62
CA VAL A 208 -1.71 -23.49 -1.25
C VAL A 208 -2.89 -24.41 -0.96
N ILE A 209 -2.72 -25.73 -1.08
CA ILE A 209 -3.78 -26.71 -0.78
C ILE A 209 -4.23 -26.59 0.68
N GLN A 210 -3.31 -26.42 1.63
CA GLN A 210 -3.63 -26.24 3.04
C GLN A 210 -4.35 -24.91 3.34
N ALA A 211 -4.01 -23.84 2.61
CA ALA A 211 -4.65 -22.53 2.74
C ALA A 211 -6.02 -22.44 2.05
N LEU A 212 -6.26 -23.25 1.01
CA LEU A 212 -7.43 -23.20 0.15
C LEU A 212 -8.78 -23.24 0.91
N PRO A 213 -8.99 -24.11 1.93
CA PRO A 213 -10.23 -24.12 2.70
C PRO A 213 -10.53 -22.82 3.44
N LYS A 214 -9.49 -22.06 3.84
CA LYS A 214 -9.64 -20.75 4.48
C LYS A 214 -9.90 -19.66 3.42
N LEU A 215 -9.25 -19.75 2.27
CA LEU A 215 -9.39 -18.79 1.17
C LEU A 215 -10.82 -18.77 0.61
N ILE A 216 -11.45 -19.94 0.41
CA ILE A 216 -12.81 -20.04 -0.14
C ILE A 216 -13.91 -19.56 0.82
N LYS A 217 -13.59 -19.39 2.10
CA LYS A 217 -14.51 -18.81 3.11
C LYS A 217 -14.52 -17.29 3.13
N LEU A 218 -13.62 -16.66 2.36
CA LEU A 218 -13.58 -15.21 2.24
C LEU A 218 -14.75 -14.67 1.40
N ASN A 219 -14.84 -13.35 1.31
CA ASN A 219 -15.83 -12.69 0.47
C ASN A 219 -15.69 -13.15 -1.01
N PRO A 220 -16.80 -13.40 -1.75
CA PRO A 220 -16.77 -13.85 -3.14
C PRO A 220 -15.87 -13.03 -4.07
N ILE A 221 -15.76 -11.71 -3.85
CA ILE A 221 -14.88 -10.83 -4.64
C ILE A 221 -13.40 -11.21 -4.42
N VAL A 222 -13.02 -11.48 -3.17
CA VAL A 222 -11.66 -11.88 -2.79
C VAL A 222 -11.37 -13.29 -3.29
N VAL A 223 -12.36 -14.20 -3.20
CA VAL A 223 -12.25 -15.56 -3.73
C VAL A 223 -12.00 -15.54 -5.25
N LYS A 224 -12.71 -14.68 -5.99
CA LYS A 224 -12.46 -14.47 -7.43
C LYS A 224 -11.03 -14.00 -7.69
N GLU A 225 -10.51 -13.05 -6.91
CA GLU A 225 -9.13 -12.60 -7.04
C GLU A 225 -8.13 -13.75 -6.80
N VAL A 226 -8.33 -14.56 -5.77
CA VAL A 226 -7.49 -15.72 -5.47
C VAL A 226 -7.44 -16.68 -6.65
N PHE A 227 -8.59 -17.02 -7.23
CA PHE A 227 -8.65 -17.89 -8.41
C PHE A 227 -7.97 -17.26 -9.63
N ASN A 228 -8.18 -15.97 -9.88
CA ASN A 228 -7.52 -15.29 -10.98
C ASN A 228 -5.98 -15.28 -10.84
N ARG A 229 -5.47 -15.13 -9.61
CA ARG A 229 -4.03 -15.23 -9.34
C ARG A 229 -3.51 -16.65 -9.57
N LEU A 230 -4.18 -17.66 -9.01
CA LEU A 230 -3.82 -19.07 -9.16
C LEU A 230 -3.94 -19.59 -10.59
N LEU A 231 -4.84 -19.04 -11.40
CA LEU A 231 -4.99 -19.44 -12.80
C LEU A 231 -4.11 -18.62 -13.74
N GLY A 232 -3.33 -17.66 -13.22
CA GLY A 232 -2.45 -16.81 -14.02
C GLY A 232 -3.18 -15.80 -14.91
N THR A 233 -4.49 -15.58 -14.71
CA THR A 233 -5.30 -14.72 -15.58
C THR A 233 -5.09 -13.22 -15.34
N GLN A 234 -4.37 -12.85 -14.27
CA GLN A 234 -4.10 -11.43 -13.93
C GLN A 234 -2.94 -10.84 -14.75
N HIS A 235 -2.06 -11.65 -15.32
CA HIS A 235 -0.86 -11.19 -16.00
C HIS A 235 -1.06 -11.30 -17.52
N SER A 236 -1.44 -10.19 -18.15
CA SER A 236 -1.59 -10.11 -19.61
C SER A 236 -0.27 -10.42 -20.32
N GLU A 237 -0.31 -11.41 -21.22
CA GLU A 237 0.60 -11.71 -22.33
C GLU A 237 2.09 -11.35 -22.11
N GLY A 238 2.86 -12.29 -21.55
CA GLY A 238 4.33 -12.28 -21.68
C GLY A 238 5.13 -12.62 -20.43
N SER A 239 4.51 -12.68 -19.24
CA SER A 239 5.18 -13.18 -18.04
C SER A 239 4.60 -14.53 -17.64
N SER A 240 5.37 -15.58 -17.86
CA SER A 240 5.05 -16.95 -17.42
C SER A 240 5.18 -17.03 -15.90
N SER A 241 4.26 -16.41 -15.14
CA SER A 241 4.16 -16.71 -13.71
C SER A 241 3.64 -18.14 -13.60
N VAL A 242 4.54 -19.08 -13.33
CA VAL A 242 4.18 -20.49 -13.12
C VAL A 242 3.37 -20.57 -11.85
N SER A 243 2.07 -20.81 -11.98
CA SER A 243 1.21 -21.08 -10.83
C SER A 243 1.65 -22.38 -10.15
N PRO A 244 1.62 -22.45 -8.81
CA PRO A 244 1.91 -23.68 -8.08
C PRO A 244 0.83 -24.77 -8.27
N LEU A 245 -0.32 -24.44 -8.86
CA LEU A 245 -1.40 -25.37 -9.15
C LEU A 245 -1.82 -25.31 -10.61
N THR A 246 -1.99 -26.47 -11.23
CA THR A 246 -2.72 -26.57 -12.50
C THR A 246 -4.23 -26.43 -12.26
N PRO A 247 -5.03 -26.06 -13.28
CA PRO A 247 -6.49 -26.06 -13.15
C PRO A 247 -7.05 -27.41 -12.69
N GLY A 248 -6.45 -28.52 -13.14
CA GLY A 248 -6.80 -29.88 -12.70
C GLY A 248 -6.52 -30.11 -11.21
N ASP A 249 -5.32 -29.74 -10.74
CA ASP A 249 -4.96 -29.85 -9.33
C ASP A 249 -5.89 -29.03 -8.42
N LEU A 250 -6.28 -27.84 -8.87
CA LEU A 250 -7.19 -26.97 -8.15
C LEU A 250 -8.58 -27.58 -8.04
N LEU A 251 -9.12 -28.17 -9.11
CA LEU A 251 -10.40 -28.87 -9.08
C LEU A 251 -10.37 -30.07 -8.14
N ILE A 252 -9.29 -30.87 -8.17
CA ILE A 252 -9.09 -31.99 -7.24
C ILE A 252 -9.04 -31.48 -5.81
N ALA A 253 -8.26 -30.42 -5.55
CA ALA A 253 -8.13 -29.83 -4.22
C ALA A 253 -9.49 -29.34 -3.70
N LEU A 254 -10.28 -28.64 -4.53
CA LEU A 254 -11.62 -28.18 -4.19
C LEU A 254 -12.58 -29.35 -3.91
N HIS A 255 -12.56 -30.39 -4.73
CA HIS A 255 -13.40 -31.57 -4.55
C HIS A 255 -13.09 -32.33 -3.24
N ASN A 256 -11.83 -32.32 -2.83
CA ASN A 256 -11.39 -32.96 -1.58
C ASN A 256 -11.66 -32.11 -0.33
N ILE A 257 -12.15 -30.87 -0.48
CA ILE A 257 -12.58 -30.07 0.68
C ILE A 257 -13.90 -30.64 1.18
N ASP A 258 -13.89 -31.03 2.45
CA ASP A 258 -15.06 -31.53 3.17
C ASP A 258 -16.27 -30.59 3.01
N SER A 259 -17.27 -31.07 2.28
CA SER A 259 -18.50 -30.34 1.92
C SER A 259 -19.37 -30.00 3.12
N THR A 260 -19.13 -30.62 4.28
CA THR A 260 -19.81 -30.31 5.53
C THR A 260 -19.28 -29.04 6.23
N LYS A 261 -18.09 -28.55 5.83
CA LYS A 261 -17.41 -27.40 6.45
C LYS A 261 -17.40 -26.12 5.59
N CYS A 262 -17.90 -26.19 4.35
CA CYS A 262 -17.91 -25.10 3.37
C CYS A 262 -19.17 -25.17 2.48
N ASP A 263 -20.00 -24.13 2.50
CA ASP A 263 -21.20 -24.05 1.66
C ASP A 263 -20.80 -23.68 0.21
N MET A 264 -20.42 -24.68 -0.59
CA MET A 264 -19.91 -24.53 -1.96
C MET A 264 -20.92 -23.94 -2.97
N LYS A 265 -22.17 -23.70 -2.55
CA LYS A 265 -23.25 -23.20 -3.43
C LYS A 265 -23.02 -21.76 -3.94
N SER A 266 -22.11 -21.00 -3.35
CA SER A 266 -21.80 -19.62 -3.77
C SER A 266 -20.67 -19.51 -4.81
N ILE A 267 -19.80 -20.53 -4.93
CA ILE A 267 -18.60 -20.48 -5.80
C ILE A 267 -18.97 -20.87 -7.24
N ILE A 268 -19.91 -21.79 -7.44
CA ILE A 268 -20.30 -22.32 -8.76
C ILE A 268 -21.23 -21.35 -9.53
N LYS A 269 -21.91 -20.41 -8.85
CA LYS A 269 -22.83 -19.45 -9.51
C LYS A 269 -22.14 -18.29 -10.21
N GLY A 270 -20.82 -18.10 -10.03
CA GLY A 270 -20.06 -17.04 -10.69
C GLY A 270 -19.75 -17.28 -12.18
N GLN A 271 -20.01 -18.50 -12.69
CA GLN A 271 -19.84 -18.84 -14.11
C GLN A 271 -21.15 -18.95 -14.89
N SER A 272 -22.32 -18.89 -14.23
CA SER A 272 -23.60 -19.13 -14.91
C SER A 272 -24.15 -17.92 -15.68
N SER A 273 -23.48 -16.77 -15.65
CA SER A 273 -23.95 -15.54 -16.30
C SER A 273 -23.28 -15.19 -17.62
N ASP A 274 -22.32 -15.99 -18.11
CA ASP A 274 -21.83 -15.88 -19.50
C ASP A 274 -22.15 -17.16 -20.28
N THR A 275 -23.30 -17.15 -20.94
CA THR A 275 -23.69 -18.10 -21.97
C THR A 275 -22.75 -18.01 -23.16
N SER A 276 -21.85 -18.98 -23.31
CA SER A 276 -21.31 -19.40 -24.61
C SER A 276 -20.83 -20.85 -24.58
N CYS A 277 -21.74 -21.74 -25.02
CA CYS A 277 -21.52 -23.01 -25.71
C CYS A 277 -20.24 -23.82 -25.45
N PHE A 278 -20.36 -24.90 -24.67
CA PHE A 278 -19.78 -26.18 -25.03
C PHE A 278 -20.86 -27.27 -24.96
N ARG A 279 -21.46 -27.59 -26.11
CA ARG A 279 -22.19 -28.86 -26.31
C ARG A 279 -21.16 -29.93 -26.62
N VAL A 280 -21.07 -30.95 -25.76
CA VAL A 280 -20.40 -32.21 -26.09
C VAL A 280 -21.46 -33.11 -26.77
N PRO A 281 -21.20 -33.69 -27.97
CA PRO A 281 -22.10 -34.67 -28.56
C PRO A 281 -21.92 -36.02 -27.85
N ALA A 282 -23.04 -36.61 -27.44
CA ALA A 282 -23.10 -37.98 -26.96
C ALA A 282 -23.08 -38.96 -28.15
N PHE A 283 -22.34 -40.05 -28.01
CA PHE A 283 -22.65 -41.32 -28.67
C PHE A 283 -23.74 -42.05 -27.87
#